data_AF-A0A8J3F116-F1
#
_entry.id   AF-A0A8J3F116-F1
#
_cell.length_a   1.000
_cell.length_b   1.000
_cell.length_c   1.000
_cell.angle_alpha   90.00
_cell.angle_beta   90.00
_cell.angle_gamma   90.00
#
_symmetry.space_group_name_H-M   'P 1'
#
loop_
_entity.id
_entity.type
_entity.pdbx_description
1 polymer ?
#
loop_
_entity_poly.entity_id
_entity_poly.type
_entity_poly.pdbx_seq_one_letter_code
_entity_poly.pdbx_strand_id
1 'polypeptide(L)'
;MKTNFKFILAFAALSISTAAFAHTDNLNFSDSAYPVLPKAESTKTRAQVKQELIEAKENGALDIPDSQYPGPMEVSTNKTRAQVQQELQQSKMNGEKSQMDKLYRG
;
A
#
# COMPACT_ATOMS: atom_id res chain seq x y z
N MET A 1 -51.97 -15.08 -35.21
CA MET A 1 -51.25 -13.90 -35.74
C MET A 1 -51.33 -12.78 -34.73
N LYS A 2 -50.16 -12.36 -34.18
CA LYS A 2 -49.77 -11.00 -33.76
C LYS A 2 -48.52 -11.11 -32.89
N THR A 3 -47.38 -11.22 -33.54
CA THR A 3 -46.04 -11.06 -32.96
C THR A 3 -45.74 -9.57 -32.84
N ASN A 4 -45.40 -9.09 -31.64
CA ASN A 4 -44.92 -7.72 -31.46
C ASN A 4 -43.44 -7.75 -31.07
N PHE A 5 -42.62 -7.79 -32.11
CA PHE A 5 -41.18 -7.54 -32.06
C PHE A 5 -40.97 -6.02 -31.96
N LYS A 6 -40.36 -5.52 -30.88
CA LYS A 6 -39.78 -4.18 -30.85
C LYS A 6 -38.34 -4.26 -30.38
N PHE A 7 -37.48 -4.05 -31.37
CA PHE A 7 -36.03 -3.99 -31.33
C PHE A 7 -35.54 -2.74 -30.56
N ILE A 8 -34.42 -2.93 -29.84
CA ILE A 8 -33.23 -2.05 -29.77
C ILE A 8 -33.40 -0.71 -29.04
N LEU A 9 -32.59 -0.50 -27.98
CA LEU A 9 -31.37 0.34 -28.06
C LEU A 9 -30.57 0.23 -26.74
N ALA A 10 -29.55 -0.62 -26.74
CA ALA A 10 -28.47 -0.55 -25.78
C ALA A 10 -27.56 0.63 -26.16
N PHE A 11 -27.35 1.59 -25.27
CA PHE A 11 -26.20 2.49 -25.31
C PHE A 11 -25.40 2.29 -24.02
N ALA A 12 -24.57 1.25 -24.05
CA ALA A 12 -23.42 1.16 -23.17
C ALA A 12 -22.44 2.25 -23.61
N ALA A 13 -22.44 3.40 -22.91
CA ALA A 13 -21.42 4.42 -23.09
C ALA A 13 -20.12 3.92 -22.43
N LEU A 14 -19.40 3.07 -23.15
CA LEU A 14 -18.04 2.69 -22.82
C LEU A 14 -17.11 3.85 -23.19
N SER A 15 -16.98 4.83 -22.29
CA SER A 15 -15.95 5.86 -22.42
C SER A 15 -14.59 5.24 -22.06
N ILE A 16 -13.91 4.68 -23.06
CA ILE A 16 -12.50 4.31 -22.95
C ILE A 16 -11.70 5.61 -22.93
N SER A 17 -11.45 6.16 -21.75
CA SER A 17 -10.46 7.21 -21.58
C SER A 17 -9.08 6.57 -21.61
N THR A 18 -8.46 6.53 -22.79
CA THR A 18 -7.08 6.10 -22.98
C THR A 18 -6.15 7.13 -22.35
N ALA A 19 -5.68 6.88 -21.13
CA ALA A 19 -4.61 7.67 -20.53
C ALA A 19 -3.27 7.15 -21.09
N ALA A 20 -2.67 7.90 -22.03
CA ALA A 20 -1.30 7.67 -22.45
C ALA A 20 -0.37 8.23 -21.36
N PHE A 21 0.19 7.36 -20.53
CA PHE A 21 1.28 7.74 -19.63
C PHE A 21 2.60 7.62 -20.39
N ALA A 22 3.13 8.74 -20.86
CA ALA A 22 4.54 8.83 -21.25
C ALA A 22 5.35 9.16 -20.00
N HIS A 23 6.05 8.16 -19.46
CA HIS A 23 6.97 8.34 -18.34
C HIS A 23 8.33 7.76 -18.73
N THR A 24 9.25 8.63 -19.12
CA THR A 24 10.64 8.28 -19.39
C THR A 24 11.47 8.71 -18.18
N ASP A 25 11.59 7.84 -17.19
CA ASP A 25 12.52 8.04 -16.08
C ASP A 25 13.85 7.38 -16.40
N ASN A 26 14.89 8.21 -16.58
CA ASN A 26 16.28 7.76 -16.57
C ASN A 26 16.69 7.59 -15.10
N LEU A 27 16.57 6.37 -14.60
CA LEU A 27 16.84 6.05 -13.20
C LEU A 27 18.35 5.91 -12.97
N ASN A 28 18.97 6.97 -12.46
CA ASN A 28 20.32 6.94 -11.91
C ASN A 28 20.23 6.45 -10.44
N PHE A 29 20.62 5.19 -10.22
CA PHE A 29 20.60 4.57 -8.89
C PHE A 29 21.87 4.92 -8.12
N SER A 30 21.82 6.00 -7.33
CA SER A 30 22.74 6.22 -6.21
C SER A 30 22.02 5.89 -4.89
N ASP A 31 22.76 5.45 -3.86
CA ASP A 31 22.25 4.95 -2.56
C ASP A 31 21.34 5.93 -1.76
N SER A 32 21.11 7.15 -2.26
CA SER A 32 20.26 8.19 -1.67
C SER A 32 19.12 8.66 -2.59
N ALA A 33 18.92 8.02 -3.75
CA ALA A 33 17.89 8.39 -4.72
C ALA A 33 16.55 7.67 -4.45
N TYR A 34 15.88 7.99 -3.34
CA TYR A 34 14.46 7.68 -3.23
C TYR A 34 13.69 8.53 -4.24
N PRO A 35 12.89 7.95 -5.14
CA PRO A 35 12.17 8.72 -6.13
C PRO A 35 11.16 9.63 -5.43
N VAL A 36 11.19 10.92 -5.77
CA VAL A 36 10.11 11.85 -5.38
C VAL A 36 8.90 11.48 -6.22
N LEU A 37 7.96 10.75 -5.62
CA LEU A 37 6.72 10.40 -6.29
C LEU A 37 5.86 11.65 -6.49
N PRO A 38 5.20 11.80 -7.65
CA PRO A 38 4.24 12.87 -7.85
C PRO A 38 3.10 12.75 -6.84
N LYS A 39 2.57 13.89 -6.40
CA LYS A 39 1.39 13.92 -5.53
C LYS A 39 0.20 13.35 -6.28
N ALA A 40 -0.43 12.31 -5.73
CA ALA A 40 -1.67 11.77 -6.26
C ALA A 40 -2.80 12.78 -6.00
N GLU A 41 -3.36 13.35 -7.06
CA GLU A 41 -4.53 14.22 -6.99
C GLU A 41 -5.80 13.36 -7.10
N SER A 42 -6.66 13.40 -6.07
CA SER A 42 -7.98 12.77 -6.10
C SER A 42 -9.05 13.81 -6.43
N THR A 43 -9.96 13.46 -7.34
CA THR A 43 -11.15 14.27 -7.63
C THR A 43 -12.29 14.04 -6.65
N LYS A 44 -12.23 12.98 -5.83
CA LYS A 44 -13.28 12.62 -4.87
C LYS A 44 -13.07 13.26 -3.51
N THR A 45 -14.16 13.76 -2.95
CA THR A 45 -14.20 14.18 -1.55
C THR A 45 -14.17 12.97 -0.62
N ARG A 46 -13.76 13.18 0.63
CA ARG A 46 -13.79 12.15 1.67
C ARG A 46 -15.20 11.57 1.89
N ALA A 47 -16.23 12.38 1.72
CA ALA A 47 -17.62 11.92 1.88
C ALA A 47 -18.00 10.93 0.77
N GLN A 48 -17.66 11.23 -0.48
CA GLN A 48 -17.89 10.34 -1.63
C GLN A 48 -17.14 9.01 -1.47
N VAL A 49 -15.86 9.05 -1.08
CA VAL A 49 -15.07 7.83 -0.86
C VAL A 49 -15.69 6.95 0.22
N LYS A 50 -16.21 7.54 1.30
CA LYS A 50 -16.89 6.77 2.36
C LYS A 50 -18.17 6.10 1.87
N GLN A 51 -18.94 6.81 1.05
CA GLN A 51 -20.17 6.25 0.51
C GLN A 51 -19.88 5.06 -0.41
N GLU A 52 -18.92 5.20 -1.33
CA GLU A 52 -18.49 4.10 -2.21
C GLU A 52 -17.95 2.90 -1.42
N LEU A 53 -17.23 3.15 -0.32
CA LEU A 53 -16.75 2.08 0.56
C LEU A 53 -17.92 1.32 1.19
N ILE A 54 -18.98 2.01 1.65
CA ILE A 54 -20.17 1.36 2.21
C ILE A 54 -20.85 0.50 1.14
N GLU A 55 -21.07 1.06 -0.05
CA GLU A 55 -21.68 0.33 -1.17
C GLU A 55 -20.84 -0.91 -1.55
N ALA A 56 -19.52 -0.79 -1.59
CA ALA A 56 -18.59 -1.90 -1.86
C ALA A 56 -18.62 -3.00 -0.77
N LYS A 57 -18.91 -2.62 0.48
CA LYS A 57 -19.09 -3.59 1.58
C LYS A 57 -20.42 -4.32 1.46
N GLU A 58 -21.49 -3.62 1.10
CA GLU A 58 -22.84 -4.19 0.97
C GLU A 58 -22.97 -5.12 -0.23
N ASN A 59 -22.33 -4.78 -1.35
CA ASN A 59 -22.38 -5.59 -2.57
C ASN A 59 -21.32 -6.71 -2.62
N GLY A 60 -20.45 -6.80 -1.61
CA GLY A 60 -19.38 -7.79 -1.55
C GLY A 60 -18.28 -7.62 -2.60
N ALA A 61 -18.06 -6.40 -3.10
CA ALA A 61 -17.03 -6.10 -4.11
C ALA A 61 -15.61 -5.95 -3.53
N LEU A 62 -15.45 -6.01 -2.20
CA LEU A 62 -14.12 -6.01 -1.58
C LEU A 62 -13.45 -7.38 -1.74
N ASP A 63 -12.27 -7.38 -2.37
CA ASP A 63 -11.44 -8.59 -2.57
C ASP A 63 -11.05 -9.24 -1.23
N ILE A 64 -10.72 -8.41 -0.24
CA ILE A 64 -10.44 -8.84 1.13
C ILE A 64 -11.37 -8.07 2.09
N PRO A 65 -12.38 -8.71 2.68
CA PRO A 65 -13.22 -8.08 3.69
C PRO A 65 -12.43 -7.87 5.00
N ASP A 66 -12.86 -6.88 5.80
CA ASP A 66 -12.21 -6.52 7.08
C ASP A 66 -11.98 -7.73 8.00
N SER A 67 -12.90 -8.70 7.99
CA SER A 67 -12.83 -9.94 8.78
C SER A 67 -11.68 -10.88 8.42
N GLN A 68 -11.14 -10.74 7.20
CA GLN A 68 -10.04 -11.56 6.71
C GLN A 68 -8.69 -10.84 6.81
N TYR A 69 -8.69 -9.56 7.19
CA TYR A 69 -7.45 -8.85 7.44
C TYR A 69 -6.75 -9.48 8.65
N PRO A 70 -5.48 -9.89 8.55
CA PRO A 70 -4.78 -10.49 9.67
C PRO A 70 -4.73 -9.50 10.83
N GLY A 71 -5.18 -9.94 12.00
CA GLY A 71 -4.99 -9.19 13.23
C GLY A 71 -3.51 -8.98 13.53
N PRO A 72 -3.18 -8.07 14.46
CA PRO A 72 -1.80 -7.95 14.94
C PRO A 72 -1.32 -9.33 15.39
N MET A 73 -0.19 -9.77 14.83
CA MET A 73 0.44 -11.01 15.27
C MET A 73 0.95 -10.80 16.68
N GLU A 74 0.56 -11.68 17.61
CA GLU A 74 1.16 -11.76 18.94
C GLU A 74 2.61 -12.20 18.80
N VAL A 75 3.53 -11.24 18.75
CA VAL A 75 4.98 -11.51 18.74
C VAL A 75 5.42 -11.75 20.18
N SER A 76 5.53 -13.01 20.59
CA SER A 76 6.13 -13.35 21.88
C SER A 76 7.64 -13.12 21.81
N THR A 77 8.11 -11.97 22.29
CA THR A 77 9.56 -11.76 22.47
C THR A 77 9.98 -12.37 23.81
N ASN A 78 10.95 -13.29 23.79
CA ASN A 78 11.50 -13.90 25.01
C ASN A 78 12.31 -12.91 25.88
N LYS A 79 12.59 -11.69 25.39
CA LYS A 79 13.36 -10.66 26.08
C LYS A 79 12.46 -9.48 26.46
N THR A 80 12.56 -9.04 27.71
CA THR A 80 11.98 -7.78 28.15
C THR A 80 12.78 -6.59 27.60
N ARG A 81 12.16 -5.41 27.56
CA ARG A 81 12.85 -4.17 27.17
C ARG A 81 14.10 -3.91 28.01
N ALA A 82 14.06 -4.23 29.30
CA ALA A 82 15.20 -4.07 30.21
C ALA A 82 16.37 -5.00 29.82
N GLN A 83 16.09 -6.26 29.47
CA GLN A 83 17.11 -7.21 29.02
C GLN A 83 17.77 -6.76 27.72
N VAL A 84 16.99 -6.25 26.77
CA VAL A 84 17.52 -5.69 25.51
C VAL A 84 18.42 -4.48 25.77
N GLN A 85 18.04 -3.61 26.71
CA GLN A 85 18.86 -2.45 27.08
C GLN A 85 20.19 -2.86 27.73
N GLN A 86 20.16 -3.87 28.59
CA GLN A 86 21.37 -4.40 29.23
C GLN A 86 22.33 -5.00 28.20
N GLU A 87 21.82 -5.81 27.26
CA GLU A 87 22.63 -6.39 26.17
C GLU A 87 23.22 -5.30 25.27
N LEU A 88 22.44 -4.26 24.95
CA LEU A 88 22.95 -3.12 24.18
C LEU A 88 24.06 -2.38 24.92
N GLN A 89 23.96 -2.21 26.25
CA GLN A 89 25.02 -1.61 27.04
C GLN A 89 26.28 -2.50 27.06
N GLN A 90 26.11 -3.80 27.24
CA GLN A 90 27.22 -4.76 27.21
C GLN A 90 27.95 -4.75 25.87
N SER A 91 27.23 -4.78 24.75
CA SER A 91 27.80 -4.77 23.40
C SER A 91 28.56 -3.45 23.11
N LYS A 92 28.10 -2.33 23.67
CA LYS A 92 28.83 -1.06 23.62
C LYS A 92 30.13 -1.10 24.42
N MET A 93 30.12 -1.69 25.62
CA MET A 93 31.32 -1.86 26.45
C MET A 93 32.35 -2.80 25.80
N ASN A 94 31.87 -3.89 25.18
CA ASN A 94 32.71 -4.86 24.47
C ASN A 94 33.26 -4.32 23.13
N GLY A 95 32.84 -3.12 22.71
CA GLY A 95 33.25 -2.53 21.44
C GLY A 95 32.67 -3.20 20.19
N GLU A 96 31.86 -4.25 20.34
CA GLU A 96 31.19 -4.99 19.24
C GLU A 96 30.39 -4.04 18.35
N LYS A 97 29.62 -3.12 18.93
CA LYS A 97 28.88 -2.11 18.15
C LYS A 97 29.80 -1.27 17.27
N SER A 98 30.95 -0.85 17.78
CA SER A 98 31.90 -0.04 17.02
C SER A 98 32.59 -0.84 15.90
N GLN A 99 32.86 -2.13 16.14
CA GLN A 99 33.39 -3.02 15.12
C GLN A 99 32.37 -3.24 13.99
N MET A 100 31.12 -3.52 14.34
CA MET A 100 30.03 -3.65 13.37
C MET A 100 29.82 -2.34 12.58
N ASP A 101 29.80 -1.19 13.25
CA ASP A 101 29.67 0.11 12.58
C ASP A 101 30.79 0.32 11.54
N LYS A 102 32.02 -0.12 11.79
CA LYS A 102 33.15 -0.01 10.83
C LYS A 102 33.06 -1.00 9.67
N LEU A 103 32.50 -2.20 9.90
CA LEU A 103 32.36 -3.22 8.85
C LEU A 103 31.23 -2.88 7.87
N TYR A 104 30.17 -2.22 8.33
CA TYR A 104 28.96 -1.97 7.54
C TYR A 104 28.79 -0.51 7.09
N ARG A 105 29.56 0.42 7.64
CA ARG A 105 29.57 1.81 7.21
C ARG A 105 30.91 2.09 6.52
N GLY A 106 30.96 1.81 5.23
CA GLY A 106 31.97 2.36 4.32
C GLY A 106 31.77 3.85 4.12
#